data_AF-A0A845Y4Z5-F1
#
_entry.id   AF-A0A845Y4Z5-F1
#
_cell.length_a   1.000
_cell.length_b   1.000
_cell.length_c   1.000
_cell.angle_alpha   90.00
_cell.angle_beta   90.00
_cell.angle_gamma   90.00
#
_symmetry.space_group_name_H-M   'P 1'
#
loop_
_entity.id
_entity.type
_entity.pdbx_description
1 polymer ?
#
loop_
_entity_poly.entity_id
_entity_poly.type
_entity_poly.pdbx_seq_one_letter_code
_entity_poly.pdbx_strand_id
1 'polypeptide(L)'
;TAQGLAEAKENLLVDSLSEEERANYLRFMENRRYETSIIEGSRSEGRLEGREEGREEGRLEGREEGKQQEKFNIARTLKLKGIDIETIAKATGLAREQIEKL
;
A
#
# COMPACT_ATOMS: atom_id res chain seq x y z
N THR A 1 -9.35 -40.01 -6.35
CA THR A 1 -7.95 -40.47 -6.55
C THR A 1 -7.13 -39.97 -5.39
N ALA A 2 -6.41 -40.85 -4.70
CA ALA A 2 -5.65 -40.47 -3.49
C ALA A 2 -4.45 -39.58 -3.86
N GLN A 3 -4.22 -38.51 -3.09
CA GLN A 3 -3.24 -37.46 -3.36
C GLN A 3 -1.81 -37.98 -3.57
N GLY A 4 -1.41 -39.05 -2.87
CA GLY A 4 -0.08 -39.67 -3.01
C GLY A 4 0.13 -40.54 -4.25
N LEU A 5 -0.93 -40.86 -5.01
CA LEU A 5 -0.82 -41.71 -6.20
C LEU A 5 -0.25 -40.96 -7.41
N ALA A 6 -0.36 -39.64 -7.43
CA ALA A 6 0.24 -38.77 -8.44
C ALA A 6 1.74 -38.56 -8.16
N GLU A 7 2.11 -38.23 -6.92
CA GLU A 7 3.52 -38.12 -6.50
C GLU A 7 4.30 -39.42 -6.68
N ALA A 8 3.70 -40.57 -6.34
CA ALA A 8 4.35 -41.87 -6.52
C ALA A 8 4.62 -42.19 -8.00
N LYS A 9 3.75 -41.76 -8.92
CA LYS A 9 3.95 -41.94 -10.38
C LYS A 9 5.03 -41.02 -10.92
N GLU A 10 5.08 -39.78 -10.45
CA GLU A 10 6.08 -38.79 -10.88
C GLU A 10 7.49 -39.20 -10.43
N ASN A 11 7.63 -39.70 -9.19
CA ASN A 11 8.90 -40.23 -8.69
C ASN A 11 9.37 -41.48 -9.48
N LEU A 12 8.46 -42.41 -9.77
CA LEU A 12 8.79 -43.63 -10.51
C LEU A 12 9.16 -43.34 -11.98
N LEU A 13 8.60 -42.28 -12.57
CA LEU A 13 9.01 -41.77 -13.88
C LEU A 13 10.41 -41.14 -13.83
N VAL A 14 10.72 -40.35 -12.79
CA VAL A 14 12.05 -39.74 -12.61
C VAL A 14 13.14 -40.80 -12.38
N ASP A 15 12.83 -41.87 -11.64
CA ASP A 15 13.76 -42.99 -11.41
C ASP A 15 14.02 -43.82 -12.68
N SER A 16 13.14 -43.72 -13.69
CA SER A 16 13.29 -44.39 -14.99
C SER A 16 14.05 -43.56 -16.04
N LEU A 17 14.44 -42.32 -15.72
CA LEU A 17 15.19 -41.44 -16.61
C LEU A 17 16.69 -41.78 -16.61
N SER A 18 17.38 -41.50 -17.72
CA SER A 18 18.84 -41.48 -17.73
C SER A 18 19.40 -40.39 -16.83
N GLU A 19 20.67 -40.49 -16.43
CA GLU A 19 21.31 -39.47 -15.58
C GLU A 19 21.24 -38.06 -16.19
N GLU A 20 21.40 -37.96 -17.52
CA GLU A 20 21.32 -36.69 -18.26
C GLU A 20 19.89 -36.13 -18.25
N GLU A 21 18.88 -36.96 -18.52
CA GLU A 21 17.47 -36.54 -18.49
C GLU A 21 17.03 -36.15 -17.08
N ARG A 22 17.48 -36.89 -16.06
CA ARG A 22 17.22 -36.57 -14.65
C ARG A 22 17.85 -35.23 -14.27
N ALA A 23 19.10 -34.97 -14.68
CA ALA A 23 19.76 -33.68 -14.44
C ALA A 23 19.03 -32.52 -15.15
N ASN A 24 18.56 -32.73 -16.38
CA ASN A 24 17.76 -31.74 -17.12
C ASN A 24 16.41 -31.46 -16.44
N TYR A 25 15.72 -32.51 -15.99
CA TYR A 25 14.45 -32.38 -15.26
C TYR A 25 14.62 -31.63 -13.94
N LEU A 26 15.63 -31.98 -13.14
CA LEU A 26 15.91 -31.29 -11.87
C LEU A 26 16.22 -29.81 -12.08
N ARG A 27 17.06 -29.48 -13.08
CA ARG A 27 17.36 -28.09 -13.45
C ARG A 27 16.11 -27.32 -13.87
N PHE A 28 15.24 -27.93 -14.67
CA PHE A 28 13.97 -27.33 -15.07
C PHE A 28 13.08 -27.04 -13.84
N MET A 29 12.97 -28.00 -12.93
CA MET A 29 12.18 -27.84 -11.70
C MET A 29 12.75 -26.77 -10.78
N GLU A 30 14.07 -26.70 -10.62
CA GLU A 30 14.75 -25.67 -9.85
C GLU A 30 14.53 -24.28 -10.43
N ASN A 31 14.71 -24.10 -11.74
CA ASN A 31 14.44 -22.84 -12.43
C ASN A 31 13.00 -22.38 -12.21
N ARG A 32 12.03 -23.29 -12.34
CA ARG A 32 10.61 -22.97 -12.14
C ARG A 32 10.31 -22.58 -10.69
N ARG A 33 10.95 -23.24 -9.71
CA ARG A 33 10.83 -22.86 -8.29
C ARG A 33 11.43 -21.48 -8.03
N TYR A 34 12.60 -21.21 -8.59
CA TYR A 34 13.25 -19.92 -8.47
C TYR A 34 12.39 -18.80 -9.06
N GLU A 35 11.89 -18.97 -10.30
CA GLU A 35 10.98 -18.01 -10.92
C GLU A 35 9.73 -17.75 -10.08
N THR A 36 9.12 -18.81 -9.56
CA THR A 36 7.93 -18.70 -8.69
C THR A 36 8.27 -17.90 -7.43
N SER A 37 9.39 -18.22 -6.77
CA SER A 37 9.84 -17.52 -5.56
C SER A 37 10.10 -16.03 -5.81
N ILE A 38 10.71 -15.69 -6.96
CA ILE A 38 10.96 -14.29 -7.32
C ILE A 38 9.62 -13.55 -7.51
N ILE A 39 8.69 -14.13 -8.27
CA ILE A 39 7.38 -13.51 -8.53
C ILE A 39 6.60 -13.30 -7.22
N GLU A 40 6.61 -14.30 -6.33
CA GLU A 40 5.93 -14.21 -5.03
C GLU A 40 6.59 -13.16 -4.13
N GLY A 41 7.92 -13.13 -4.09
CA GLY A 41 8.71 -12.12 -3.38
C GLY A 41 8.36 -10.71 -3.84
N SER A 42 8.47 -10.44 -5.15
CA SER A 42 8.17 -9.12 -5.73
C SER A 42 6.71 -8.70 -5.51
N ARG A 43 5.75 -9.63 -5.59
CA ARG A 43 4.34 -9.34 -5.28
C ARG A 43 4.13 -9.01 -3.80
N SER A 44 4.85 -9.68 -2.91
CA SER A 44 4.76 -9.40 -1.48
C SER A 44 5.35 -8.04 -1.15
N GLU A 45 6.53 -7.73 -1.70
CA GLU A 45 7.22 -6.45 -1.53
C GLU A 45 6.36 -5.30 -2.06
N GLY A 46 5.88 -5.37 -3.30
CA GLY A 46 5.03 -4.31 -3.87
C GLY A 46 3.72 -4.09 -3.11
N ARG A 47 3.14 -5.14 -2.48
CA ARG A 47 1.98 -4.98 -1.59
C ARG A 47 2.32 -4.29 -0.28
N LEU A 48 3.50 -4.56 0.28
CA LEU A 48 3.97 -3.94 1.51
C LEU A 48 4.27 -2.46 1.26
N GLU A 49 5.04 -2.16 0.21
CA GLU A 49 5.37 -0.79 -0.20
C GLU A 49 4.10 0.03 -0.46
N GLY A 50 3.19 -0.45 -1.33
CA GLY A 50 1.97 0.28 -1.63
C GLY A 50 1.05 0.50 -0.41
N ARG A 51 1.11 -0.38 0.60
CA ARG A 51 0.37 -0.18 1.86
C ARG A 51 1.00 0.88 2.74
N GLU A 52 2.33 0.89 2.86
CA GLU A 52 3.05 1.88 3.65
C GLU A 52 2.95 3.27 3.01
N GLU A 53 3.16 3.37 1.70
CA GLU A 53 2.99 4.62 0.95
C GLU A 53 1.57 5.17 1.10
N GLY A 54 0.54 4.36 0.81
CA GLY A 54 -0.85 4.80 0.92
C GLY A 54 -1.25 5.20 2.36
N ARG A 55 -0.66 4.56 3.38
CA ARG A 55 -0.87 4.94 4.78
C ARG A 55 -0.21 6.28 5.11
N GLU A 56 1.01 6.51 4.65
CA GLU A 56 1.74 7.74 4.92
C GLU A 56 1.13 8.93 4.18
N GLU A 57 0.81 8.77 2.89
CA GLU A 57 0.12 9.77 2.09
C GLU A 57 -1.24 10.15 2.72
N GLY A 58 -2.10 9.16 2.99
CA GLY A 58 -3.40 9.41 3.60
C GLY A 58 -3.31 10.06 4.98
N ARG A 59 -2.26 9.76 5.76
CA ARG A 59 -2.02 10.41 7.06
C ARG A 59 -1.57 11.86 6.91
N LEU A 60 -0.75 12.17 5.90
CA LEU A 60 -0.30 13.54 5.62
C LEU A 60 -1.46 14.39 5.10
N GLU A 61 -2.18 13.90 4.09
CA GLU A 61 -3.36 14.56 3.53
C GLU A 61 -4.41 14.82 4.62
N GLY A 62 -4.80 13.78 5.37
CA GLY A 62 -5.80 13.93 6.43
C GLY A 62 -5.40 14.90 7.54
N ARG A 63 -4.10 15.02 7.85
CA ARG A 63 -3.60 16.01 8.82
C ARG A 63 -3.70 17.44 8.28
N GLU A 64 -3.33 17.67 7.03
CA GLU A 64 -3.40 19.00 6.43
C GLU A 64 -4.84 19.43 6.19
N GLU A 65 -5.71 18.54 5.67
CA GLU A 65 -7.14 18.79 5.55
C GLU A 65 -7.77 19.10 6.91
N GLY A 66 -7.44 18.30 7.93
CA GLY A 66 -7.92 18.52 9.30
C GLY A 66 -7.52 19.88 9.86
N LYS A 67 -6.25 20.29 9.70
CA LYS A 67 -5.78 21.62 10.13
C LYS A 67 -6.49 22.75 9.40
N GLN A 68 -6.70 22.63 8.09
CA GLN A 68 -7.41 23.65 7.32
C GLN A 68 -8.88 23.74 7.75
N GLN A 69 -9.56 22.61 7.90
CA GLN A 69 -10.93 22.56 8.37
C GLN A 69 -11.07 23.16 9.77
N GLU A 70 -10.12 22.89 10.67
CA GLU A 70 -10.09 23.47 12.01
C GLU A 70 -9.94 24.99 11.97
N LYS A 71 -9.05 25.54 11.14
CA LYS A 71 -8.92 27.00 10.94
C LYS A 71 -10.24 27.64 10.53
N PHE A 72 -10.95 27.03 9.57
CA PHE A 72 -12.26 27.52 9.13
C PHE A 72 -13.33 27.42 10.22
N ASN A 73 -13.35 26.34 11.01
CA ASN A 73 -14.28 26.16 12.12
C ASN A 73 -14.06 27.19 13.23
N ILE A 74 -12.79 27.46 13.57
CA ILE A 74 -12.41 28.51 14.53
C ILE A 74 -12.85 29.88 14.00
N ALA A 75 -12.51 30.20 12.74
CA ALA A 75 -12.88 31.48 12.13
C ALA A 75 -14.40 31.70 12.12
N ARG A 76 -15.18 30.68 11.75
CA ARG A 76 -16.66 30.74 11.80
C ARG A 76 -17.15 31.02 13.21
N THR A 77 -16.61 30.32 14.21
CA THR A 77 -16.99 30.50 15.61
C THR A 77 -16.67 31.92 16.11
N LEU A 78 -15.50 32.45 15.77
CA LEU A 78 -15.09 33.80 16.16
C LEU A 78 -15.95 34.88 15.47
N LYS A 79 -16.27 34.68 14.19
CA LYS A 79 -17.16 35.57 13.43
C LYS A 79 -18.56 35.63 14.05
N LEU A 80 -19.12 34.48 14.43
CA LEU A 80 -20.40 34.39 15.14
C LEU A 80 -20.39 35.10 16.49
N LYS A 81 -19.22 35.18 17.15
CA LYS A 81 -19.03 35.93 18.39
C LYS A 81 -18.83 37.44 18.18
N GLY A 82 -18.88 37.92 16.94
CA GLY A 82 -18.72 39.34 16.61
C GLY A 82 -17.29 39.85 16.69
N ILE A 83 -16.29 38.95 16.67
CA ILE A 83 -14.88 39.35 16.59
C ILE A 83 -14.60 39.94 15.21
N ASP A 84 -13.79 41.00 15.14
CA ASP A 84 -13.46 41.66 13.89
C ASP A 84 -12.63 40.76 12.95
N ILE A 85 -12.84 40.95 11.65
CA ILE A 85 -12.23 40.12 10.60
C ILE A 85 -10.70 40.16 10.65
N GLU A 86 -10.11 41.30 11.05
CA GLU A 86 -8.66 41.44 11.11
C GLU A 86 -8.04 40.61 12.24
N THR A 87 -8.67 40.60 13.42
CA THR A 87 -8.29 39.73 14.53
C THR A 87 -8.47 38.26 14.18
N ILE A 88 -9.56 37.89 13.49
CA ILE A 88 -9.79 36.50 13.04
C ILE A 88 -8.71 36.07 12.03
N ALA A 89 -8.35 36.94 11.09
CA ALA A 89 -7.29 36.67 10.10
C ALA A 89 -5.94 36.46 10.78
N LYS A 90 -5.58 37.30 11.76
CA LYS A 90 -4.34 37.14 12.55
C LYS A 90 -4.33 35.85 13.36
N ALA A 91 -5.47 35.43 13.92
CA ALA A 91 -5.57 34.24 14.75
C ALA A 91 -5.58 32.92 13.97
N THR A 92 -6.26 32.88 12.81
CA THR A 92 -6.47 31.64 12.04
C THR A 92 -5.53 31.52 10.83
N GLY A 93 -4.90 32.63 10.42
CA GLY A 93 -4.05 32.70 9.23
C GLY A 93 -4.82 32.63 7.91
N LEU A 94 -6.15 32.79 7.94
CA LEU A 94 -7.00 32.85 6.76
C LEU A 94 -6.99 34.26 6.15
N ALA A 95 -7.18 34.34 4.84
CA ALA A 95 -7.35 35.61 4.14
C ALA A 95 -8.70 36.26 4.50
N ARG A 96 -8.77 37.60 4.41
CA ARG A 96 -9.99 38.35 4.76
C ARG A 96 -11.17 37.92 3.91
N GLU A 97 -10.95 37.71 2.61
CA GLU A 97 -11.96 37.28 1.65
C GLU A 97 -12.50 35.88 1.99
N GLN A 98 -11.66 35.01 2.55
CA GLN A 98 -12.09 33.68 3.01
C GLN A 98 -13.00 33.81 4.24
N ILE A 99 -12.64 34.67 5.20
CA ILE A 99 -13.43 34.91 6.41
C ILE A 99 -14.75 35.61 6.10
N GLU A 100 -14.77 36.54 5.15
CA GLU A 100 -15.99 37.21 4.69
C GLU A 100 -17.01 36.23 4.11
N LYS A 101 -16.54 35.20 3.40
CA LYS A 101 -17.36 34.14 2.80
C LYS A 101 -17.84 33.05 3.77
N LEU A 102 -17.34 32.99 5.01
CA LEU A 102 -17.79 32.04 6.05
C LEU A 102 -19.12 32.44 6.69
#